data_AF-A0A1E7HV46-F1
#
_entry.id   AF-A0A1E7HV46-F1
#
_cell.length_a   1.000
_cell.length_b   1.000
_cell.length_c   1.000
_cell.angle_alpha   90.00
_cell.angle_beta   90.00
_cell.angle_gamma   90.00
#
_symmetry.space_group_name_H-M   'P 1'
#
loop_
_entity.id
_entity.type
_entity.pdbx_description
1 polymer ?
#
loop_
_entity_poly.entity_id
_entity_poly.type
_entity_poly.pdbx_seq_one_letter_code
_entity_poly.pdbx_strand_id
1 'polypeptide(L)'
;MKKVILLTTCMLFVSSMAFAATTIDLTLTSKTTTGGEVRAHDTTASASTALIGKNSTGVGTGMITSALGYSLVTQHLNGSKAYGSSYDSTSMFVEDVTTIGTVFLAKPSAIDTASFVDWNEL
;
A
#
# COMPACT_ATOMS: atom_id res chain seq x y z
N MET A 1 4.49 -36.05 22.73
CA MET A 1 4.06 -35.80 21.34
C MET A 1 2.94 -34.78 21.21
N LYS A 2 1.86 -34.86 22.01
CA LYS A 2 0.76 -33.86 21.99
C LYS A 2 1.22 -32.41 22.26
N LYS A 3 2.23 -32.23 23.12
CA LYS A 3 2.80 -30.93 23.49
C LYS A 3 3.66 -30.28 22.40
N VAL A 4 4.26 -31.08 21.52
CA VAL A 4 5.10 -30.58 20.41
C VAL A 4 4.23 -30.05 19.28
N ILE A 5 3.11 -30.75 18.99
CA ILE A 5 2.13 -30.32 17.99
C ILE A 5 1.58 -28.93 18.33
N LEU A 6 1.22 -28.69 19.60
CA LEU A 6 0.69 -27.39 20.04
C LEU A 6 1.69 -26.25 19.84
N LEU A 7 2.98 -26.47 20.11
CA LEU A 7 4.01 -25.45 19.96
C LEU A 7 4.26 -25.11 18.48
N THR A 8 4.22 -26.11 17.59
CA THR A 8 4.35 -25.91 16.14
C THR A 8 3.18 -25.14 15.56
N THR A 9 1.95 -25.40 16.02
CA THR A 9 0.77 -24.64 15.58
C THR A 9 0.82 -23.17 16.04
N CYS A 10 1.26 -22.91 17.28
CA CYS A 10 1.44 -21.53 17.75
C CYS A 10 2.52 -20.77 16.97
N MET A 11 3.61 -21.43 16.57
CA MET A 11 4.66 -20.79 15.75
C MET A 11 4.19 -20.47 14.32
N LEU A 12 3.28 -21.25 13.75
CA LEU A 12 2.70 -21.00 12.42
C LEU A 12 1.74 -19.80 12.39
N PHE A 13 1.13 -19.43 13.51
CA PHE A 13 0.27 -18.25 13.60
C PHE A 13 1.02 -16.94 13.91
N VAL A 14 2.28 -17.02 14.35
CA VAL A 14 3.11 -15.85 14.67
C VAL A 14 3.91 -15.34 13.46
N SER A 15 4.10 -16.16 12.42
CA SER A 15 4.92 -15.81 11.26
C SER A 15 4.24 -14.90 10.22
N SER A 16 2.96 -14.54 10.37
CA SER A 16 2.20 -13.83 9.34
C SER A 16 2.22 -12.29 9.44
N MET A 17 2.95 -11.68 10.39
CA MET A 17 2.86 -10.22 10.65
C MET A 17 4.15 -9.44 10.37
N ALA A 18 4.92 -9.84 9.36
CA ALA A 18 6.14 -9.10 8.97
C ALA A 18 5.83 -7.93 8.02
N PHE A 19 5.07 -6.92 8.49
CA PHE A 19 5.04 -5.60 7.85
C PHE A 19 6.08 -4.72 8.55
N ALA A 20 7.30 -4.68 8.02
CA ALA A 20 8.41 -3.90 8.59
C ALA A 20 8.40 -2.42 8.14
N ALA A 21 7.75 -2.11 7.02
CA ALA A 21 7.64 -0.73 6.55
C ALA A 21 6.41 -0.06 7.19
N THR A 22 6.59 1.14 7.73
CA THR A 22 5.48 1.97 8.23
C THR A 22 4.75 2.69 7.09
N THR A 23 5.49 2.98 6.01
CA THR A 23 5.01 3.66 4.80
C THR A 23 5.65 3.04 3.56
N ILE A 24 4.90 2.92 2.47
CA ILE A 24 5.39 2.48 1.16
C ILE A 24 4.86 3.46 0.11
N ASP A 25 5.78 4.22 -0.48
CA ASP A 25 5.46 5.19 -1.53
C ASP A 25 6.01 4.73 -2.88
N LEU A 26 5.10 4.52 -3.84
CA LEU A 26 5.42 4.28 -5.24
C LEU A 26 4.98 5.48 -6.06
N THR A 27 5.79 6.54 -6.00
CA THR A 27 5.51 7.77 -6.73
C THR A 27 5.95 7.64 -8.18
N LEU A 28 5.03 7.88 -9.12
CA LEU A 28 5.38 8.01 -10.54
C LEU A 28 5.23 9.47 -10.97
N THR A 29 6.34 10.05 -11.46
CA THR A 29 6.38 11.40 -12.06
C THR A 29 6.49 11.37 -13.59
N SER A 30 6.59 10.19 -14.23
CA SER A 30 6.76 10.04 -15.68
C SER A 30 6.10 8.78 -16.28
N LYS A 31 5.70 8.85 -17.56
CA LYS A 31 5.19 7.73 -18.38
C LYS A 31 6.28 6.81 -18.94
N THR A 32 7.52 7.28 -18.94
CA THR A 32 8.66 6.55 -19.54
C THR A 32 9.27 5.53 -18.59
N THR A 33 8.92 5.60 -17.31
CA THR A 33 9.29 4.61 -16.29
C THR A 33 8.22 3.52 -16.25
N THR A 34 8.64 2.27 -16.47
CA THR A 34 7.86 1.07 -16.10
C THR A 34 7.35 1.25 -14.66
N GLY A 35 6.09 0.88 -14.38
CA GLY A 35 5.44 1.14 -13.09
C GLY A 35 6.32 0.76 -11.88
N GLY A 36 6.13 1.50 -10.78
CA GLY A 36 7.01 1.43 -9.61
C GLY A 36 7.10 0.01 -9.03
N GLU A 37 8.27 -0.35 -8.52
CA GLU A 37 8.52 -1.66 -7.94
C GLU A 37 8.73 -1.54 -6.43
N VAL A 38 8.06 -2.39 -5.65
CA VAL A 38 8.34 -2.55 -4.22
C VAL A 38 9.33 -3.68 -4.05
N ARG A 39 10.40 -3.41 -3.33
CA ARG A 39 11.40 -4.39 -2.91
C ARG A 39 11.59 -4.27 -1.40
N ALA A 40 12.15 -5.31 -0.78
CA ALA A 40 12.11 -5.53 0.67
C ALA A 40 12.68 -4.42 1.58
N HIS A 41 13.39 -3.44 1.04
CA HIS A 41 13.98 -2.36 1.83
C HIS A 41 14.13 -1.06 1.03
N ASP A 42 13.72 0.07 1.59
CA ASP A 42 13.74 1.39 0.95
C ASP A 42 15.13 1.90 0.51
N THR A 43 16.18 1.59 1.27
CA THR A 43 17.54 2.15 1.13
C THR A 43 18.58 1.12 0.73
N THR A 44 18.32 -0.18 0.97
CA THR A 44 19.26 -1.26 0.65
C THR A 44 18.76 -2.19 -0.45
N ALA A 45 17.52 -2.05 -0.92
CA ALA A 45 17.06 -2.83 -2.04
C ALA A 45 17.74 -2.40 -3.35
N SER A 46 18.01 -3.38 -4.19
CA SER A 46 18.51 -3.20 -5.54
C SER A 46 17.70 -4.03 -6.52
N ALA A 47 18.02 -3.95 -7.81
CA ALA A 47 17.37 -4.73 -8.85
C ALA A 47 17.47 -6.26 -8.65
N SER A 48 18.41 -6.74 -7.83
CA SER A 48 18.56 -8.16 -7.47
C SER A 48 17.81 -8.58 -6.20
N THR A 49 17.33 -7.63 -5.39
CA THR A 49 16.49 -7.92 -4.21
C THR A 49 15.15 -8.48 -4.64
N ALA A 50 14.59 -9.44 -3.89
CA ALA A 50 13.29 -10.03 -4.21
C ALA A 50 12.22 -8.97 -4.46
N LEU A 51 11.54 -9.09 -5.60
CA LEU A 51 10.42 -8.24 -5.98
C LEU A 51 9.20 -8.63 -5.15
N ILE A 52 8.63 -7.66 -4.45
CA ILE A 52 7.42 -7.86 -3.63
C ILE A 52 6.17 -7.50 -4.43
N GLY A 53 6.23 -6.43 -5.23
CA GLY A 53 5.09 -5.98 -6.02
C GLY A 53 5.45 -4.95 -7.07
N LYS A 54 4.52 -4.74 -8.00
CA LYS A 54 4.64 -3.76 -9.10
C LYS A 54 3.33 -3.04 -9.32
N ASN A 55 3.43 -1.77 -9.66
CA ASN A 55 2.30 -1.01 -10.21
C ASN A 55 2.27 -1.11 -11.75
N SER A 56 1.09 -0.87 -12.32
CA SER A 56 0.97 -0.62 -13.76
C SER A 56 1.68 0.69 -14.15
N THR A 57 2.11 0.79 -15.41
CA THR A 57 2.71 2.03 -15.95
C THR A 57 1.76 3.21 -15.78
N GLY A 58 2.26 4.29 -15.21
CA GLY A 58 1.48 5.50 -14.95
C GLY A 58 0.54 5.41 -13.74
N VAL A 59 0.56 4.35 -12.93
CA VAL A 59 -0.17 4.29 -11.65
C VAL A 59 0.81 4.51 -10.52
N GLY A 60 0.58 5.55 -9.73
CA GLY A 60 1.30 5.76 -8.50
C GLY A 60 0.44 5.39 -7.28
N THR A 61 1.11 4.93 -6.23
CA THR A 61 0.48 4.44 -4.99
C THR A 61 1.15 5.07 -3.79
N GLY A 62 0.36 5.56 -2.84
CA GLY A 62 0.81 5.85 -1.47
C GLY A 62 0.18 4.83 -0.54
N MET A 63 0.93 4.32 0.44
CA MET A 63 0.43 3.31 1.36
C MET A 63 1.03 3.50 2.75
N ILE A 64 0.19 3.41 3.79
CA ILE A 64 0.62 3.21 5.16
C ILE A 64 0.33 1.76 5.54
N THR A 65 1.30 1.12 6.19
CA THR A 65 1.19 -0.26 6.65
C THR A 65 1.54 -0.35 8.13
N SER A 66 0.90 -1.29 8.81
CA SER A 66 1.24 -1.69 10.18
C SER A 66 1.08 -3.21 10.31
N ALA A 67 1.48 -3.76 11.46
CA ALA A 67 1.20 -5.16 11.76
C ALA A 67 -0.30 -5.51 11.72
N LEU A 68 -1.19 -4.52 11.95
CA LEU A 68 -2.64 -4.73 12.03
C LEU A 68 -3.37 -4.55 10.70
N GLY A 69 -2.74 -3.97 9.68
CA GLY A 69 -3.42 -3.67 8.42
C GLY A 69 -2.70 -2.63 7.56
N TYR A 70 -3.42 -2.10 6.57
CA TYR A 70 -2.92 -1.13 5.61
C TYR A 70 -3.99 -0.11 5.21
N SER A 71 -3.56 1.03 4.70
CA SER A 71 -4.38 1.98 3.96
C SER A 71 -3.62 2.38 2.71
N LEU A 72 -4.30 2.41 1.56
CA LEU A 72 -3.68 2.66 0.27
C LEU A 72 -4.49 3.67 -0.53
N VAL A 73 -3.76 4.47 -1.30
CA VAL A 73 -4.32 5.38 -2.29
C VAL A 73 -3.61 5.17 -3.61
N THR A 74 -4.36 5.22 -4.70
CA THR A 74 -3.83 5.12 -6.06
C THR A 74 -4.32 6.29 -6.89
N GLN A 75 -3.46 6.77 -7.78
CA GLN A 75 -3.83 7.73 -8.81
C GLN A 75 -3.11 7.38 -10.11
N HIS A 76 -3.86 7.41 -11.21
CA HIS A 76 -3.26 7.33 -12.53
C HIS A 76 -2.71 8.70 -12.96
N LEU A 77 -1.59 8.70 -13.67
CA LEU A 77 -0.87 9.90 -14.11
C LEU A 77 -1.73 10.84 -14.97
N ASN A 78 -2.71 10.29 -15.69
CA ASN A 78 -3.71 11.09 -16.44
C ASN A 78 -5.13 10.95 -15.88
N GLY A 79 -5.28 10.32 -14.70
CA GLY A 79 -6.56 10.14 -14.07
C GLY A 79 -6.96 11.41 -13.32
N SER A 80 -8.20 11.87 -13.55
CA SER A 80 -8.80 12.95 -12.77
C SER A 80 -9.38 12.45 -11.44
N LYS A 81 -9.24 11.16 -11.13
CA LYS A 81 -9.74 10.54 -9.91
C LYS A 81 -8.61 9.80 -9.19
N ALA A 82 -8.61 9.91 -7.87
CA ALA A 82 -7.82 9.07 -6.99
C ALA A 82 -8.75 8.11 -6.25
N TYR A 83 -8.27 6.91 -5.97
CA TYR A 83 -9.04 5.86 -5.33
C TYR A 83 -8.29 5.35 -4.10
N GLY A 84 -9.02 5.21 -2.99
CA GLY A 84 -8.48 4.80 -1.71
C GLY A 84 -9.25 3.65 -1.08
N SER A 85 -8.57 2.87 -0.26
CA SER A 85 -9.19 1.84 0.58
C SER A 85 -8.31 1.53 1.79
N SER A 86 -8.90 0.99 2.84
CA SER A 86 -8.26 0.68 4.12
C SER A 86 -8.59 -0.76 4.56
N TYR A 87 -7.85 -1.29 5.53
CA TYR A 87 -7.96 -2.70 5.95
C TYR A 87 -9.37 -3.06 6.46
N ASP A 88 -10.05 -2.09 7.06
CA ASP A 88 -11.36 -2.21 7.69
C ASP A 88 -12.50 -1.68 6.82
N SER A 89 -12.19 -1.15 5.63
CA SER A 89 -13.19 -0.63 4.73
C SER A 89 -13.90 -1.75 3.97
N THR A 90 -15.22 -1.68 3.92
CA THR A 90 -16.04 -2.47 2.99
C THR A 90 -16.24 -1.77 1.65
N SER A 91 -15.75 -0.54 1.52
CA SER A 91 -16.06 0.37 0.42
C SER A 91 -14.79 0.96 -0.20
N MET A 92 -14.92 1.47 -1.41
CA MET A 92 -13.86 2.22 -2.08
C MET A 92 -14.16 3.71 -1.94
N PHE A 93 -13.14 4.50 -1.63
CA PHE A 93 -13.25 5.95 -1.56
C PHE A 93 -12.71 6.57 -2.84
N VAL A 94 -13.34 7.64 -3.32
CA VAL A 94 -12.95 8.37 -4.53
C VAL A 94 -12.93 9.87 -4.28
N GLU A 95 -11.94 10.52 -4.89
CA GLU A 95 -11.83 11.98 -4.90
C GLU A 95 -11.47 12.48 -6.29
N ASP A 96 -12.07 13.59 -6.68
CA ASP A 96 -11.67 14.33 -7.89
C ASP A 96 -10.39 15.11 -7.61
N VAL A 97 -9.34 14.79 -8.37
CA VAL A 97 -8.01 15.32 -8.11
C VAL A 97 -7.85 16.70 -8.75
N THR A 98 -7.45 17.68 -7.95
CA THR A 98 -7.15 19.05 -8.45
C THR A 98 -5.84 19.10 -9.23
N THR A 99 -4.91 18.19 -8.92
CA THR A 99 -3.61 18.07 -9.59
C THR A 99 -3.46 16.66 -10.16
N ILE A 100 -3.64 16.57 -11.48
CA ILE A 100 -3.51 15.30 -12.19
C ILE A 100 -2.06 14.83 -12.15
N GLY A 101 -1.87 13.57 -11.79
CA GLY A 101 -0.57 12.92 -11.85
C GLY A 101 0.34 13.13 -10.64
N THR A 102 -0.21 13.61 -9.52
CA THR A 102 0.49 13.72 -8.24
C THR A 102 -0.21 12.86 -7.20
N VAL A 103 0.36 11.68 -6.95
CA VAL A 103 -0.18 10.72 -5.98
C VAL A 103 -0.33 11.37 -4.61
N PHE A 104 -1.44 11.09 -3.94
CA PHE A 104 -1.78 11.61 -2.62
C PHE A 104 -1.02 10.87 -1.51
N LEU A 105 0.32 10.89 -1.52
CA LEU A 105 1.15 10.11 -0.60
C LEU A 105 0.82 10.33 0.89
N ALA A 106 0.40 11.53 1.26
CA ALA A 106 0.04 11.88 2.62
C ALA A 106 -1.43 11.57 2.99
N LYS A 107 -2.24 11.06 2.05
CA LYS A 107 -3.67 10.83 2.30
C LYS A 107 -3.94 9.60 3.15
N PRO A 108 -3.31 8.44 2.90
CA PRO A 108 -3.26 7.39 3.91
C PRO A 108 -2.58 8.00 5.15
N SER A 109 -3.33 8.17 6.24
CA SER A 109 -2.86 8.78 7.49
C SER A 109 -3.06 7.87 8.69
N ALA A 110 -3.94 6.88 8.54
CA ALA A 110 -4.19 5.79 9.47
C ALA A 110 -4.37 4.50 8.66
N ILE A 111 -4.38 3.35 9.32
CA ILE A 111 -4.67 2.09 8.64
C ILE A 111 -6.16 1.90 8.38
N ASP A 112 -7.02 2.73 8.96
CA ASP A 112 -8.48 2.63 8.91
C ASP A 112 -9.13 3.67 7.97
N THR A 113 -10.48 3.62 7.89
CA THR A 113 -11.31 4.54 7.10
C THR A 113 -11.13 6.02 7.47
N ALA A 114 -10.51 6.36 8.61
CA ALA A 114 -10.23 7.75 8.98
C ALA A 114 -9.31 8.46 7.97
N SER A 115 -8.55 7.71 7.16
CA SER A 115 -7.74 8.29 6.07
C SER A 115 -8.58 8.95 4.97
N PHE A 116 -9.84 8.55 4.81
CA PHE A 116 -10.68 8.91 3.66
C PHE A 116 -12.01 9.60 4.04
N VAL A 117 -12.12 10.12 5.27
CA VAL A 117 -13.35 10.80 5.77
C VAL A 117 -13.83 11.96 4.91
N ASP A 118 -12.92 12.60 4.16
CA ASP A 118 -13.24 13.73 3.28
C ASP A 118 -13.55 13.29 1.83
N TRP A 119 -13.48 11.99 1.54
CA TRP A 119 -13.65 11.45 0.20
C TRP A 119 -15.04 10.83 0.04
N ASN A 120 -15.51 10.74 -1.20
CA ASN A 120 -16.80 10.14 -1.49
C ASN A 120 -16.70 8.61 -1.44
N GLU A 121 -17.62 7.96 -0.73
CA GLU A 121 -17.78 6.51 -0.73
C GLU A 121 -18.52 6.06 -2.01
N LEU A 122 -18.03 4.99 -2.65
CA LEU A 122 -18.61 4.38 -3.85
C LEU A 122 -19.55 3.21 -3.54
#